data_AF-X1N791-F1
#
_entry.id   AF-X1N791-F1
#
_cell.length_a   1.000
_cell.length_b   1.000
_cell.length_c   1.000
_cell.angle_alpha   90.00
_cell.angle_beta   90.00
_cell.angle_gamma   90.00
#
_symmetry.space_group_name_H-M   'P 1'
#
loop_
_entity.id
_entity.type
_entity.pdbx_description
1 polymer ?
#
loop_
_entity_poly.entity_id
_entity_poly.type
_entity_poly.pdbx_seq_one_letter_code
_entity_poly.pdbx_strand_id
1 'polypeptide(L)'
;MLRVNTFKLMTSDSDVSHGFIYITGGLLKVAETRGMVEGYNSFAAISSEVTANARMMLWEFIEIAGRENVYYCDTDSLLVNQSGYERCAGIMHKTELGKLKLVQRSSKVTLRNVKDYTIGDKTKIKGISKLAKKVSDSEYITYQQVGVRSGMRNRNVNTMTWRRVPKKLKRIYEKGVVKHDELVYPLIMTYSLDENWLDYEGMLARYGEYATYQGHYIADIINGSTCYPDYAEASPEDYSAGDRRQQVIDD
;
A
#
# COMPACT_ATOMS: atom_id res chain seq x y z
N MET A 1 -4.95 28.00 20.95
CA MET A 1 -4.74 26.71 21.63
C MET A 1 -5.92 25.79 21.33
N LEU A 2 -5.83 25.00 20.25
CA LEU A 2 -6.83 24.00 19.85
C LEU A 2 -6.72 22.79 20.79
N ARG A 3 -7.81 22.37 21.43
CA ARG A 3 -7.87 21.13 22.23
C ARG A 3 -8.85 20.19 21.53
N VAL A 4 -8.36 19.06 21.02
CA VAL A 4 -9.12 17.96 20.41
C VAL A 4 -8.95 16.76 21.32
N ASN A 5 -9.80 16.65 22.35
CA ASN A 5 -9.91 15.40 23.09
C ASN A 5 -10.91 14.51 22.34
N THR A 6 -10.47 13.31 21.95
CA THR A 6 -11.34 12.23 21.50
C THR A 6 -11.75 11.42 22.73
N PHE A 7 -13.04 11.32 23.01
CA PHE A 7 -13.58 10.50 24.09
C PHE A 7 -14.63 9.55 23.51
N LYS A 8 -14.68 8.34 24.06
CA LYS A 8 -15.65 7.30 23.70
C LYS A 8 -16.85 7.49 24.62
N LEU A 9 -18.01 7.84 24.07
CA LEU A 9 -19.27 7.84 24.83
C LEU A 9 -19.84 6.43 24.72
N MET A 10 -19.96 5.72 25.84
CA MET A 10 -20.74 4.47 25.87
C MET A 10 -22.21 4.87 26.00
N THR A 11 -22.97 4.71 24.92
CA THR A 11 -24.43 4.71 24.97
C THR A 11 -24.93 3.27 25.09
N SER A 12 -26.11 3.09 25.70
CA SER A 12 -26.68 1.79 26.08
C SER A 12 -27.15 0.91 24.93
N ASP A 13 -26.93 1.31 23.68
CA ASP A 13 -27.23 0.56 22.48
C ASP A 13 -25.99 0.49 21.60
N SER A 14 -25.88 -0.56 20.79
CA SER A 14 -24.75 -1.05 19.99
C SER A 14 -24.07 -0.06 19.01
N ASP A 15 -24.28 1.24 19.13
CA ASP A 15 -23.63 2.30 18.36
C ASP A 15 -22.35 2.80 19.04
N VAL A 16 -21.21 2.60 18.37
CA VAL A 16 -19.93 3.19 18.79
C VAL A 16 -19.82 4.63 18.26
N SER A 17 -20.17 5.61 19.09
CA SER A 17 -19.99 7.02 18.75
C SER A 17 -18.55 7.50 19.02
N HIS A 18 -17.97 8.24 18.06
CA HIS A 18 -16.66 8.87 18.20
C HIS A 18 -16.84 10.39 18.29
N GLY A 19 -16.56 10.98 19.45
CA GLY A 19 -16.60 12.43 19.63
C GLY A 19 -15.26 13.09 19.31
N PHE A 20 -15.28 14.22 18.60
CA PHE A 20 -14.11 15.09 18.42
C PHE A 20 -14.46 16.52 18.84
N ILE A 21 -13.63 17.09 19.73
CA ILE A 21 -13.68 18.51 20.06
C ILE A 21 -12.78 19.27 19.09
N TYR A 22 -13.23 20.40 18.55
CA TYR A 22 -12.36 21.30 17.77
C TYR A 22 -12.70 22.75 18.08
N ILE A 23 -11.75 23.65 17.79
CA ILE A 23 -11.91 25.09 18.04
C ILE A 23 -11.84 25.82 16.70
N THR A 24 -12.87 26.58 16.40
CA THR A 24 -12.93 27.43 15.20
C THR A 24 -13.49 28.81 15.60
N GLY A 25 -12.85 29.89 15.14
CA GLY A 25 -13.27 31.26 15.47
C GLY A 25 -13.28 31.59 16.97
N GLY A 26 -12.39 30.98 17.77
CA GLY A 26 -12.35 31.20 19.23
C GLY A 26 -13.44 30.46 20.03
N LEU A 27 -14.33 29.70 19.37
CA LEU A 27 -15.39 28.93 20.02
C LEU A 27 -15.05 27.44 20.07
N LEU A 28 -15.29 26.83 21.24
CA LEU A 28 -15.22 25.39 21.45
C LEU A 28 -16.44 24.72 20.80
N LYS A 29 -16.21 23.81 19.85
CA LYS A 29 -17.26 22.99 19.24
C LYS A 29 -17.04 21.52 19.57
N VAL A 30 -18.11 20.82 19.93
CA VAL A 30 -18.14 19.38 20.11
C VAL A 30 -18.87 18.79 18.91
N ALA A 31 -18.21 17.93 18.14
CA ALA A 31 -18.86 17.12 17.12
C ALA A 31 -18.87 15.65 17.56
N GLU A 32 -20.02 15.01 17.38
CA GLU A 32 -20.21 13.60 17.61
C GLU A 32 -20.35 12.92 16.24
N THR A 33 -19.51 11.92 15.95
CA THR A 33 -19.73 11.02 14.82
C THR A 33 -20.63 9.89 15.31
N ARG A 34 -21.92 9.93 14.92
CA ARG A 34 -22.87 8.85 15.15
C ARG A 34 -22.95 7.94 13.93
N GLY A 35 -22.61 6.67 14.13
CA GLY A 35 -22.62 5.66 13.08
C GLY A 35 -21.61 5.91 11.95
N MET A 36 -21.60 4.99 10.99
CA MET A 36 -21.02 5.18 9.67
C MET A 36 -22.17 5.12 8.68
N VAL A 37 -22.54 6.26 8.13
CA VAL A 37 -23.54 6.30 7.06
C VAL A 37 -22.78 6.15 5.75
N GLU A 38 -23.31 5.33 4.84
CA GLU A 38 -22.80 5.23 3.49
C GLU A 38 -22.78 6.63 2.85
N GLY A 39 -21.69 6.96 2.15
CA GLY A 39 -21.55 8.27 1.52
C GLY A 39 -22.72 8.52 0.56
N TYR A 40 -23.20 9.77 0.47
CA TYR A 40 -24.41 10.09 -0.31
C TYR A 40 -24.39 9.58 -1.76
N ASN A 41 -23.22 9.58 -2.41
CA ASN A 41 -23.01 9.06 -3.77
C ASN A 41 -22.23 7.74 -3.80
N SER A 42 -22.14 7.04 -2.68
CA SER A 42 -21.55 5.71 -2.66
C SER A 42 -22.51 4.75 -3.33
N PHE A 43 -22.02 4.09 -4.38
CA PHE A 43 -22.72 2.99 -5.00
C PHE A 43 -21.70 1.94 -5.39
N ALA A 44 -21.44 1.03 -4.44
CA ALA A 44 -20.37 0.04 -4.53
C ALA A 44 -20.41 -0.76 -5.85
N ALA A 45 -21.60 -1.07 -6.35
CA ALA A 45 -21.81 -1.80 -7.61
C ALA A 45 -21.08 -1.16 -8.81
N ILE A 46 -21.11 0.17 -8.96
CA ILE A 46 -20.38 0.86 -10.04
C ILE A 46 -18.87 0.64 -9.90
N SER A 47 -18.32 0.81 -8.69
CA SER A 47 -16.88 0.64 -8.47
C SER A 47 -16.43 -0.82 -8.69
N SER A 48 -17.26 -1.78 -8.29
CA SER A 48 -17.02 -3.20 -8.53
C SER A 48 -16.99 -3.51 -10.02
N GLU A 49 -17.96 -3.00 -10.78
CA GLU A 49 -18.04 -3.23 -12.22
C GLU A 49 -16.88 -2.58 -12.99
N VAL A 50 -16.50 -1.35 -12.64
CA VAL A 50 -15.33 -0.68 -13.22
C VAL A 50 -14.04 -1.46 -12.96
N THR A 51 -13.85 -1.96 -11.73
CA THR A 51 -12.64 -2.72 -11.39
C THR A 51 -12.61 -4.13 -12.01
N ALA A 52 -13.77 -4.78 -12.17
CA ALA A 52 -13.89 -6.04 -12.88
C ALA A 52 -13.53 -5.88 -14.36
N ASN A 53 -14.13 -4.89 -15.03
CA ASN A 53 -13.85 -4.61 -16.45
C ASN A 53 -12.39 -4.21 -16.70
N ALA A 54 -11.80 -3.38 -15.82
CA ALA A 54 -10.40 -3.03 -15.93
C ALA A 54 -9.47 -4.26 -15.79
N ARG A 55 -9.84 -5.23 -14.95
CA ARG A 55 -9.08 -6.47 -14.79
C ARG A 55 -9.19 -7.38 -16.00
N MET A 56 -10.39 -7.50 -16.59
CA MET A 56 -10.59 -8.26 -17.83
C MET A 56 -9.81 -7.65 -18.99
N MET A 57 -9.83 -6.33 -19.12
CA MET A 57 -9.03 -5.61 -20.13
C MET A 57 -7.52 -5.83 -19.94
N LEU A 58 -7.03 -5.77 -18.69
CA LEU A 58 -5.63 -6.07 -18.40
C LEU A 58 -5.27 -7.52 -18.78
N TRP A 59 -6.19 -8.47 -18.53
CA TRP A 59 -6.01 -9.86 -18.94
C TRP A 59 -5.93 -10.03 -20.46
N GLU A 60 -6.80 -9.36 -21.22
CA GLU A 60 -6.73 -9.33 -22.68
C GLU A 60 -5.38 -8.80 -23.18
N PHE A 61 -4.84 -7.76 -22.54
CA PHE A 61 -3.51 -7.24 -22.89
C PHE A 61 -2.38 -8.23 -22.59
N ILE A 62 -2.50 -9.00 -21.50
CA ILE A 62 -1.56 -10.08 -21.16
C ILE A 62 -1.60 -11.18 -22.23
N GLU A 63 -2.79 -11.58 -22.66
CA GLU A 63 -2.96 -12.59 -23.73
C GLU A 63 -2.40 -12.10 -25.06
N ILE A 64 -2.64 -10.83 -25.44
CA ILE A 64 -2.08 -10.22 -26.65
C ILE A 64 -0.55 -10.21 -26.59
N ALA A 65 0.04 -9.80 -25.45
CA ALA A 65 1.49 -9.82 -25.28
C ALA A 65 2.07 -11.25 -25.32
N GLY A 66 1.26 -12.27 -25.04
CA GLY A 66 1.71 -13.62 -24.70
C GLY A 66 2.17 -13.65 -23.24
N ARG A 67 1.60 -14.58 -22.46
CA ARG A 67 1.86 -14.68 -21.01
C ARG A 67 3.33 -14.85 -20.68
N GLU A 68 4.06 -15.59 -21.51
CA GLU A 68 5.50 -15.84 -21.39
C GLU A 68 6.35 -14.57 -21.57
N ASN A 69 5.79 -13.53 -22.19
CA ASN A 69 6.47 -12.26 -22.43
C ASN A 69 6.18 -11.22 -21.36
N VAL A 70 5.32 -11.51 -20.37
CA VAL A 70 4.91 -10.60 -19.30
C VAL A 70 5.66 -10.92 -18.02
N TYR A 71 6.50 -9.99 -17.56
CA TYR A 71 7.28 -10.15 -16.33
C TYR A 71 6.55 -9.62 -15.10
N TYR A 72 5.70 -8.61 -15.26
CA TYR A 72 5.01 -7.96 -14.15
C TYR A 72 3.78 -7.20 -14.63
N CYS A 73 2.75 -7.11 -13.78
CA CYS A 73 1.61 -6.23 -14.00
C CYS A 73 1.22 -5.48 -12.71
N ASP A 74 0.70 -4.26 -12.85
CA ASP A 74 0.16 -3.49 -11.72
C ASP A 74 -0.97 -2.58 -12.20
N THR A 75 -2.20 -2.89 -11.76
CA THR A 75 -3.47 -2.20 -12.01
C THR A 75 -3.81 -1.99 -13.49
N ASP A 76 -3.02 -1.19 -14.20
CA ASP A 76 -3.25 -0.67 -15.55
C ASP A 76 -1.95 -0.68 -16.39
N SER A 77 -0.94 -1.44 -15.97
CA SER A 77 0.37 -1.48 -16.62
C SER A 77 0.92 -2.90 -16.75
N LEU A 78 1.67 -3.13 -17.82
CA LEU A 78 2.42 -4.34 -18.10
C LEU A 78 3.90 -4.02 -18.26
N LEU A 79 4.75 -4.87 -17.72
CA LEU A 79 6.16 -4.95 -18.04
C LEU A 79 6.38 -6.18 -18.90
N VAL A 80 6.84 -5.96 -20.13
CA VAL A 80 7.02 -7.01 -21.13
C VAL A 80 8.42 -6.99 -21.71
N ASN A 81 8.82 -8.13 -22.29
CA ASN A 81 10.01 -8.20 -23.14
C ASN A 81 9.76 -7.57 -24.52
N GLN A 82 10.77 -7.62 -25.39
CA GLN A 82 10.70 -7.05 -26.74
C GLN A 82 9.60 -7.71 -27.61
N SER A 83 9.48 -9.04 -27.56
CA SER A 83 8.47 -9.78 -28.33
C SER A 83 7.05 -9.44 -27.88
N GLY A 84 6.80 -9.34 -26.57
CA GLY A 84 5.51 -8.90 -26.03
C GLY A 84 5.18 -7.46 -26.43
N TYR A 85 6.17 -6.56 -26.41
CA TYR A 85 6.00 -5.18 -26.87
C TYR A 85 5.57 -5.12 -28.34
N GLU A 86 6.21 -5.89 -29.21
CA GLU A 86 5.88 -5.95 -30.64
C GLU A 86 4.47 -6.47 -30.88
N ARG A 87 4.03 -7.49 -30.13
CA ARG A 87 2.65 -8.00 -30.20
C ARG A 87 1.61 -6.98 -29.74
N CYS A 88 1.95 -6.13 -28.77
CA CYS A 88 1.05 -5.07 -28.31
C CYS A 88 0.92 -3.88 -29.28
N ALA A 89 1.67 -3.82 -30.39
CA ALA A 89 1.70 -2.64 -31.25
C ALA A 89 0.31 -2.16 -31.71
N GLY A 90 -0.64 -3.07 -31.98
CA GLY A 90 -2.00 -2.74 -32.42
C GLY A 90 -2.92 -2.15 -31.33
N ILE A 91 -2.55 -2.26 -30.06
CA ILE A 91 -3.29 -1.73 -28.91
C ILE A 91 -2.56 -0.57 -28.22
N MET A 92 -1.50 -0.06 -28.84
CA MET A 92 -0.71 1.03 -28.30
C MET A 92 -1.03 2.37 -28.95
N HIS A 93 -1.29 3.37 -28.12
CA HIS A 93 -1.44 4.75 -28.56
C HIS A 93 -1.04 5.71 -27.44
N LYS A 94 -0.55 6.91 -27.79
CA LYS A 94 -0.05 7.87 -26.79
C LYS A 94 -1.15 8.56 -25.99
N THR A 95 -2.32 8.75 -26.61
CA THR A 95 -3.38 9.64 -26.08
C THR A 95 -4.80 9.07 -26.24
N GLU A 96 -4.96 7.92 -26.89
CA GLU A 96 -6.30 7.35 -27.12
C GLU A 96 -6.74 6.64 -25.85
N LEU A 97 -7.99 6.86 -25.47
CA LEU A 97 -8.56 6.28 -24.25
C LEU A 97 -8.61 4.76 -24.36
N GLY A 98 -8.21 4.06 -23.30
CA GLY A 98 -8.21 2.60 -23.26
C GLY A 98 -7.03 1.92 -23.96
N LYS A 99 -6.12 2.68 -24.60
CA LYS A 99 -4.91 2.13 -25.23
C LYS A 99 -3.70 2.18 -24.30
N LEU A 100 -2.75 1.28 -24.54
CA LEU A 100 -1.48 1.25 -23.81
C LEU A 100 -0.51 2.33 -24.32
N LYS A 101 0.17 3.02 -23.41
CA LYS A 101 1.27 3.93 -23.74
C LYS A 101 2.60 3.35 -23.32
N LEU A 102 3.63 3.53 -24.14
CA LEU A 102 5.00 3.21 -23.74
C LEU A 102 5.49 4.23 -22.70
N VAL A 103 5.69 3.79 -21.47
CA VAL A 103 6.17 4.65 -20.36
C VAL A 103 7.69 4.67 -20.27
N GLN A 104 8.34 3.51 -20.42
CA GLN A 104 9.78 3.36 -20.23
C GLN A 104 10.30 2.11 -20.95
N ARG A 105 11.55 2.17 -21.42
CA ARG A 105 12.34 1.01 -21.86
C ARG A 105 13.57 0.87 -20.98
N SER A 106 14.02 -0.36 -20.76
CA SER A 106 15.28 -0.63 -20.07
C SER A 106 15.80 -2.01 -20.45
N SER A 107 17.13 -2.16 -20.45
CA SER A 107 17.80 -3.46 -20.61
C SER A 107 17.89 -4.26 -19.30
N LYS A 108 17.58 -3.64 -18.15
CA LYS A 108 17.69 -4.28 -16.84
C LYS A 108 16.50 -3.94 -15.95
N VAL A 109 15.91 -4.99 -15.41
CA VAL A 109 14.84 -4.92 -14.41
C VAL A 109 15.24 -5.79 -13.21
N THR A 110 14.92 -5.33 -12.01
CA THR A 110 14.96 -6.15 -10.81
C THR A 110 13.61 -6.05 -10.13
N LEU A 111 12.87 -7.16 -10.12
CA LEU A 111 11.60 -7.32 -9.42
C LEU A 111 11.87 -8.03 -8.10
N ARG A 112 11.42 -7.44 -6.98
CA ARG A 112 11.64 -8.01 -5.64
C ARG A 112 10.33 -8.34 -4.95
N ASN A 113 9.31 -7.52 -5.16
CA ASN A 113 7.95 -7.79 -4.70
C ASN A 113 6.93 -6.88 -5.42
N VAL A 114 5.66 -7.00 -5.05
CA VAL A 114 4.57 -6.11 -5.48
C VAL A 114 4.92 -4.66 -5.15
N LYS A 115 5.03 -3.83 -6.20
CA LYS A 115 5.44 -2.42 -6.11
C LYS A 115 6.78 -2.23 -5.37
N ASP A 116 7.67 -3.21 -5.42
CA ASP A 116 9.11 -3.12 -5.08
C ASP A 116 9.92 -3.63 -6.27
N TYR A 117 10.32 -2.68 -7.12
CA TYR A 117 11.07 -2.97 -8.33
C TYR A 117 12.02 -1.84 -8.72
N THR A 118 12.96 -2.16 -9.60
CA THR A 118 13.87 -1.20 -10.23
C THR A 118 13.93 -1.45 -11.72
N ILE A 119 13.71 -0.40 -12.50
CA ILE A 119 13.72 -0.43 -13.97
C ILE A 119 14.75 0.62 -14.42
N GLY A 120 15.88 0.16 -14.95
CA GLY A 120 17.06 1.01 -15.13
C GLY A 120 17.47 1.67 -13.82
N ASP A 121 17.52 3.00 -13.79
CA ASP A 121 17.91 3.77 -12.61
C ASP A 121 16.72 4.18 -11.71
N LYS A 122 15.50 3.81 -12.09
CA LYS A 122 14.29 4.20 -11.35
C LYS A 122 13.84 3.08 -10.43
N THR A 123 13.87 3.36 -9.13
CA THR A 123 13.36 2.46 -8.08
C THR A 123 11.97 2.90 -7.61
N LYS A 124 11.05 1.94 -7.50
CA LYS A 124 9.73 2.10 -6.91
C LYS A 124 9.58 1.13 -5.75
N ILE A 125 9.31 1.64 -4.56
CA ILE A 125 9.03 0.84 -3.36
C ILE A 125 7.77 1.40 -2.69
N LYS A 126 6.72 0.58 -2.55
CA LYS A 126 5.47 1.00 -1.90
C LYS A 126 5.73 1.37 -0.44
N GLY A 127 5.20 2.52 -0.02
CA GLY A 127 5.26 2.98 1.37
C GLY A 127 6.61 3.57 1.79
N ILE A 128 7.57 3.68 0.87
CA ILE A 128 8.86 4.32 1.10
C ILE A 128 8.92 5.62 0.27
N SER A 129 9.16 6.74 0.95
CA SER A 129 9.34 8.04 0.29
C SER A 129 10.65 8.07 -0.49
N LYS A 130 10.72 8.90 -1.54
CA LYS A 130 11.98 9.19 -2.25
C LYS A 130 13.02 9.85 -1.34
N LEU A 131 12.57 10.53 -0.29
CA LEU A 131 13.42 11.18 0.71
C LEU A 131 13.83 10.23 1.86
N ALA A 132 13.37 8.98 1.83
CA ALA A 132 13.73 8.03 2.88
C ALA A 132 15.23 7.71 2.80
N LYS A 133 15.91 7.75 3.94
CA LYS A 133 17.32 7.36 4.03
C LYS A 133 17.41 5.84 3.97
N LYS A 134 18.09 5.32 2.94
CA LYS A 134 18.41 3.88 2.85
C LYS A 134 19.46 3.55 3.90
N VAL A 135 19.18 2.58 4.77
CA VAL A 135 20.11 2.08 5.79
C VAL A 135 20.79 0.82 5.28
N SER A 136 20.00 -0.10 4.74
CA SER A 136 20.47 -1.34 4.12
C SER A 136 19.56 -1.68 2.94
N ASP A 137 19.74 -2.84 2.31
CA ASP A 137 18.93 -3.17 1.14
C ASP A 137 17.44 -3.37 1.45
N SER A 138 17.12 -3.83 2.66
CA SER A 138 15.75 -4.07 3.12
C SER A 138 15.32 -3.10 4.22
N GLU A 139 16.10 -2.07 4.54
CA GLU A 139 15.80 -1.15 5.65
C GLU A 139 15.94 0.31 5.24
N TYR A 140 14.90 1.07 5.57
CA TYR A 140 14.78 2.49 5.27
C TYR A 140 14.34 3.24 6.51
N ILE A 141 14.76 4.50 6.61
CA ILE A 141 14.26 5.43 7.61
C ILE A 141 13.42 6.48 6.88
N THR A 142 12.17 6.65 7.31
CA THR A 142 11.31 7.76 6.89
C THR A 142 10.96 8.63 8.09
N TYR A 143 10.61 9.88 7.83
CA TYR A 143 10.02 10.76 8.82
C TYR A 143 8.51 10.79 8.62
N GLN A 144 7.76 10.72 9.71
CA GLN A 144 6.31 10.86 9.70
C GLN A 144 5.92 12.01 10.61
N GLN A 145 4.97 12.82 10.17
CA GLN A 145 4.40 13.84 11.03
C GLN A 145 3.68 13.16 12.21
N VAL A 146 3.90 13.68 13.41
CA VAL A 146 3.14 13.27 14.59
C VAL A 146 1.70 13.77 14.42
N GLY A 147 0.74 12.84 14.44
CA GLY A 147 -0.67 13.19 14.32
C GLY A 147 -1.14 14.06 15.49
N VAL A 148 -2.13 14.93 15.22
CA VAL A 148 -2.67 15.92 16.18
C VAL A 148 -3.00 15.30 17.54
N ARG A 149 -3.60 14.11 17.55
CA ARG A 149 -3.92 13.35 18.78
C ARG A 149 -2.68 13.05 19.64
N SER A 150 -1.60 12.62 19.01
CA SER A 150 -0.34 12.30 19.70
C SER A 150 0.36 13.58 20.17
N GLY A 151 0.34 14.65 19.37
CA GLY A 151 0.86 15.96 19.76
C GLY A 151 0.10 16.54 20.98
N MET A 152 -1.21 16.33 21.07
CA MET A 152 -2.02 16.73 22.23
C MET A 152 -1.72 15.94 23.49
N ARG A 153 -1.55 14.61 23.39
CA ARG A 153 -1.13 13.78 24.52
C ARG A 153 0.21 14.26 25.08
N ASN A 154 1.14 14.64 24.21
CA ASN A 154 2.47 15.10 24.57
C ASN A 154 2.52 16.62 24.89
N ARG A 155 1.37 17.32 24.96
CA ARG A 155 1.25 18.78 25.18
C ARG A 155 2.07 19.64 24.20
N ASN A 156 2.41 19.09 23.03
CA ASN A 156 3.25 19.70 22.03
C ASN A 156 2.48 19.89 20.72
N VAL A 157 1.36 20.61 20.78
CA VAL A 157 0.43 20.80 19.65
C VAL A 157 0.76 22.02 18.79
N ASN A 158 1.61 22.91 19.31
CA ASN A 158 1.97 24.16 18.65
C ASN A 158 3.25 24.01 17.80
N THR A 159 3.83 22.82 17.70
CA THR A 159 5.01 22.57 16.87
C THR A 159 4.75 21.42 15.90
N MET A 160 5.32 21.53 14.70
CA MET A 160 5.32 20.46 13.71
C MET A 160 6.39 19.44 14.08
N THR A 161 6.02 18.44 14.87
CA THR A 161 6.95 17.39 15.28
C THR A 161 6.96 16.26 14.25
N TRP A 162 8.15 15.88 13.83
CA TRP A 162 8.39 14.74 12.95
C TRP A 162 9.03 13.62 13.78
N ARG A 163 8.58 12.38 13.57
CA ARG A 163 9.17 11.19 14.20
C ARG A 163 9.89 10.34 13.18
N ARG A 164 11.03 9.79 13.59
CA ARG A 164 11.79 8.82 12.81
C ARG A 164 11.09 7.47 12.85
N VAL A 165 10.83 6.89 11.69
CA VAL A 165 10.14 5.60 11.54
C VAL A 165 11.00 4.68 10.68
N PRO A 166 11.65 3.66 11.26
CA PRO A 166 12.30 2.63 10.47
C PRO A 166 11.24 1.78 9.76
N LYS A 167 11.56 1.36 8.54
CA LYS A 167 10.74 0.53 7.66
C LYS A 167 11.58 -0.64 7.20
N LYS A 168 11.14 -1.85 7.55
CA LYS A 168 11.76 -3.11 7.14
C LYS A 168 10.94 -3.76 6.03
N LEU A 169 11.58 -4.09 4.92
CA LEU A 169 10.98 -4.73 3.76
C LEU A 169 11.19 -6.24 3.85
N LYS A 170 10.09 -7.02 3.91
CA LYS A 170 10.16 -8.48 4.00
C LYS A 170 10.52 -9.14 2.67
N ARG A 171 10.14 -8.53 1.53
CA ARG A 171 10.38 -9.04 0.16
C ARG A 171 10.03 -10.53 -0.05
N ILE A 172 9.00 -10.99 0.65
CA ILE A 172 8.37 -12.30 0.45
C ILE A 172 7.07 -12.06 -0.34
N TYR A 173 6.84 -12.85 -1.39
CA TYR A 173 5.62 -12.72 -2.20
C TYR A 173 4.48 -13.50 -1.54
N GLU A 174 3.58 -12.77 -0.87
CA GLU A 174 2.53 -13.36 -0.02
C GLU A 174 1.18 -13.48 -0.75
N LYS A 175 1.09 -13.13 -2.03
CA LYS A 175 -0.17 -13.07 -2.79
C LYS A 175 -0.48 -14.29 -3.64
N GLY A 176 0.38 -15.30 -3.57
CA GLY A 176 0.30 -16.51 -4.37
C GLY A 176 1.51 -17.38 -4.10
N VAL A 177 1.48 -18.60 -4.62
CA VAL A 177 2.55 -19.57 -4.49
C VAL A 177 3.42 -19.53 -5.74
N VAL A 178 4.71 -19.27 -5.59
CA VAL A 178 5.67 -19.24 -6.71
C VAL A 178 6.35 -20.60 -6.78
N LYS A 179 6.22 -21.28 -7.93
CA LYS A 179 6.88 -22.58 -8.17
C LYS A 179 8.16 -22.42 -9.00
N HIS A 180 8.79 -23.55 -9.33
CA HIS A 180 10.03 -23.64 -10.11
C HIS A 180 9.91 -23.18 -11.57
N ASP A 181 8.69 -23.20 -12.10
CA ASP A 181 8.36 -22.65 -13.42
C ASP A 181 8.28 -21.11 -13.42
N GLU A 182 8.61 -20.47 -12.29
CA GLU A 182 8.54 -19.02 -12.06
C GLU A 182 7.12 -18.44 -12.26
N LEU A 183 6.11 -19.32 -12.29
CA LEU A 183 4.71 -18.92 -12.36
C LEU A 183 4.14 -18.73 -10.96
N VAL A 184 3.17 -17.82 -10.88
CA VAL A 184 2.41 -17.54 -9.66
C VAL A 184 1.10 -18.32 -9.70
N TYR A 185 0.93 -19.19 -8.71
CA TYR A 185 -0.27 -19.99 -8.48
C TYR A 185 -1.17 -19.32 -7.43
N PRO A 186 -2.50 -19.42 -7.58
CA PRO A 186 -3.43 -18.78 -6.66
C PRO A 186 -3.36 -19.41 -5.28
N LEU A 187 -3.55 -18.58 -4.25
CA LEU A 187 -3.85 -19.08 -2.92
C LEU A 187 -5.19 -19.83 -2.93
N ILE A 188 -5.31 -20.89 -2.13
CA ILE A 188 -6.57 -21.61 -1.96
C ILE A 188 -7.29 -21.03 -0.75
N MET A 189 -8.55 -20.63 -0.94
CA MET A 189 -9.41 -20.13 0.12
C MET A 189 -10.54 -21.11 0.37
N THR A 190 -10.87 -21.30 1.63
CA THR A 190 -12.08 -21.98 2.10
C THR A 190 -12.96 -20.97 2.81
N TYR A 191 -14.25 -21.25 2.86
CA TYR A 191 -15.21 -20.38 3.50
C TYR A 191 -16.32 -21.17 4.18
N SER A 192 -16.91 -20.55 5.19
CA SER A 192 -18.20 -20.89 5.78
C SER A 192 -19.17 -19.71 5.53
N LEU A 193 -20.37 -19.75 6.11
CA LEU A 193 -21.35 -18.67 5.92
C LEU A 193 -20.81 -17.30 6.38
N ASP A 194 -19.99 -17.28 7.44
CA ASP A 194 -19.56 -16.06 8.13
C ASP A 194 -18.04 -15.87 8.15
N GLU A 195 -17.27 -16.86 7.70
CA GLU A 195 -15.81 -16.85 7.81
C GLU A 195 -15.14 -17.26 6.51
N ASN A 196 -13.98 -16.68 6.24
CA ASN A 196 -13.10 -17.07 5.13
C ASN A 196 -11.70 -17.27 5.70
N TRP A 197 -11.01 -18.32 5.25
CA TRP A 197 -9.63 -18.57 5.61
C TRP A 197 -8.86 -19.19 4.45
N LEU A 198 -7.54 -19.14 4.54
CA LEU A 198 -6.65 -19.78 3.58
C LEU A 198 -6.52 -21.27 3.92
N ASP A 199 -6.70 -22.12 2.91
CA ASP A 199 -6.58 -23.57 3.03
C ASP A 199 -5.11 -24.00 2.87
N TYR A 200 -4.36 -23.98 3.96
CA TYR A 200 -2.94 -24.31 3.94
C TYR A 200 -2.70 -25.79 3.64
N GLU A 201 -3.53 -26.67 4.16
CA GLU A 201 -3.42 -28.11 3.89
C GLU A 201 -3.75 -28.39 2.41
N GLY A 202 -4.79 -27.75 1.86
CA GLY A 202 -5.08 -27.80 0.43
C GLY A 202 -3.94 -27.24 -0.43
N MET A 203 -3.31 -26.14 0.00
CA MET A 203 -2.15 -25.57 -0.68
C MET A 203 -0.93 -26.50 -0.59
N LEU A 204 -0.64 -27.09 0.56
CA LEU A 204 0.45 -28.04 0.75
C LEU A 204 0.23 -29.30 -0.07
N ALA A 205 -1.00 -29.82 -0.11
CA ALA A 205 -1.35 -30.97 -0.95
C ALA A 205 -1.20 -30.67 -2.44
N ARG A 206 -1.57 -29.46 -2.91
CA ARG A 206 -1.55 -29.08 -4.33
C ARG A 206 -0.19 -28.57 -4.80
N TYR A 207 0.54 -27.87 -3.95
CA TYR A 207 1.75 -27.14 -4.30
C TYR A 207 3.00 -27.69 -3.61
N GLY A 208 2.87 -28.62 -2.66
CA GLY A 208 4.00 -29.19 -1.92
C GLY A 208 4.73 -28.12 -1.10
N GLU A 209 6.05 -28.28 -0.99
CA GLU A 209 6.91 -27.39 -0.20
C GLU A 209 6.83 -25.90 -0.60
N TYR A 210 6.42 -25.58 -1.84
CA TYR A 210 6.23 -24.20 -2.31
C TYR A 210 5.10 -23.46 -1.59
N ALA A 211 4.19 -24.18 -0.94
CA ALA A 211 3.17 -23.57 -0.09
C ALA A 211 3.76 -22.98 1.21
N THR A 212 5.04 -23.26 1.50
CA THR A 212 5.73 -22.81 2.72
C THR A 212 6.94 -21.95 2.36
N TYR A 213 7.36 -21.10 3.30
CA TYR A 213 8.63 -20.38 3.23
C TYR A 213 9.43 -20.69 4.48
N GLN A 214 10.62 -21.28 4.29
CA GLN A 214 11.48 -21.76 5.39
C GLN A 214 10.74 -22.70 6.35
N GLY A 215 9.84 -23.54 5.82
CA GLY A 215 9.05 -24.48 6.63
C GLY A 215 7.88 -23.86 7.40
N HIS A 216 7.63 -22.56 7.24
CA HIS A 216 6.47 -21.87 7.83
C HIS A 216 5.39 -21.59 6.79
N TYR A 217 4.12 -21.61 7.21
CA TYR A 217 3.02 -21.19 6.36
C TYR A 217 3.10 -19.68 6.09
N ILE A 218 2.63 -19.26 4.92
CA ILE A 218 2.64 -17.84 4.52
C ILE A 218 1.88 -16.97 5.54
N ALA A 219 0.82 -17.46 6.20
CA ALA A 219 0.14 -16.68 7.24
C ALA A 219 0.97 -16.41 8.48
N ASP A 220 1.82 -17.33 8.91
CA ASP A 220 2.66 -17.12 10.09
C ASP A 220 3.62 -15.95 9.85
N ILE A 221 4.03 -15.80 8.58
CA ILE A 221 4.86 -14.69 8.10
C ILE A 221 4.08 -13.38 8.04
N ILE A 222 2.83 -13.42 7.56
CA ILE A 222 1.92 -12.27 7.49
C ILE A 222 1.61 -11.77 8.91
N ASN A 223 1.18 -12.67 9.80
CA ASN A 223 0.66 -12.36 11.13
C ASN A 223 1.77 -12.05 12.15
N GLY A 224 2.98 -12.58 11.99
CA GLY A 224 4.14 -12.20 12.81
C GLY A 224 4.66 -10.76 12.60
N SER A 225 3.96 -9.92 11.81
CA SER A 225 4.42 -8.58 11.40
C SER A 225 3.97 -7.42 12.27
N THR A 226 3.08 -7.60 13.23
CA THR A 226 2.49 -6.49 14.00
C THR A 226 3.26 -6.24 15.30
N CYS A 227 4.51 -5.79 15.19
CA CYS A 227 5.15 -5.03 16.26
C CYS A 227 5.38 -3.60 15.77
N TYR A 228 4.62 -2.65 16.33
CA TYR A 228 5.00 -1.24 16.34
C TYR A 228 5.81 -1.00 17.62
N PRO A 229 7.14 -1.08 17.58
CA PRO A 229 7.94 -0.55 18.68
C PRO A 229 7.72 0.97 18.80
N ASP A 230 7.48 1.41 20.03
CA ASP A 230 7.53 2.81 20.44
C ASP A 230 8.95 3.33 20.19
N TYR A 231 9.11 4.21 19.19
CA TYR A 231 10.41 4.83 18.90
C TYR A 231 10.47 6.23 19.49
N ALA A 232 11.62 6.54 20.10
CA ALA A 232 11.96 7.83 20.69
C ALA A 232 11.85 8.97 19.66
N GLU A 233 11.46 10.15 20.15
CA GLU A 233 11.34 11.39 19.38
C GLU A 233 12.70 11.73 18.71
N ALA A 234 12.68 12.03 17.41
CA ALA A 234 13.86 12.40 16.65
C ALA A 234 14.31 13.82 17.05
N SER A 235 15.61 14.04 17.20
CA SER A 235 16.14 15.37 17.57
C SER A 235 16.13 16.30 16.34
N PRO A 236 16.09 17.63 16.53
CA PRO A 236 16.17 18.61 15.44
C PRO A 236 17.44 18.49 14.57
N GLU A 237 18.48 17.82 15.07
CA GLU A 237 19.75 17.57 14.36
C GLU A 237 19.65 16.42 13.35
N ASP A 238 18.64 15.56 13.47
CA ASP A 238 18.38 14.45 12.53
C ASP A 238 17.82 14.93 11.17
N TYR A 239 17.56 16.24 11.01
CA TYR A 239 16.99 16.85 9.81
C TYR A 239 18.04 17.66 9.06
N SER A 240 18.35 17.29 7.81
CA SER A 240 19.24 18.11 6.98
C SER A 240 18.53 19.40 6.55
N ALA A 241 19.26 20.51 6.44
CA ALA A 241 18.70 21.80 6.04
C ALA A 241 18.02 21.76 4.66
N GLY A 242 18.40 20.81 3.78
CA GLY A 242 17.79 20.60 2.47
C GLY A 242 16.40 19.97 2.48
N ASP A 243 16.00 19.34 3.60
CA ASP A 243 14.68 18.72 3.78
C ASP A 243 13.60 19.74 4.18
N ARG A 244 14.02 20.96 4.54
CA ARG A 244 13.13 22.10 4.87
C ARG A 244 12.78 22.88 3.60
N ARG A 245 11.94 22.33 2.72
CA ARG A 245 11.29 23.16 1.68
C ARG A 245 9.91 23.61 2.15
N GLN A 246 9.88 24.57 3.07
CA GLN A 246 8.87 25.62 3.01
C GLN A 246 9.50 26.72 2.16
N GLN A 247 9.06 26.85 0.90
CA GLN A 247 9.23 28.13 0.23
C GLN A 247 8.37 29.12 1.02
N VAL A 248 9.01 30.15 1.55
CA VAL A 248 8.36 31.32 2.11
C VAL A 248 7.41 31.82 1.03
N ILE A 249 6.11 31.79 1.31
CA ILE A 249 5.15 32.57 0.54
C ILE A 249 5.27 33.94 1.18
N ASP A 250 5.97 34.86 0.53
CA ASP A 250 5.97 36.26 0.91
C ASP A 250 4.56 36.83 0.67
N ASP A 251 4.13 37.66 1.62
CA ASP A 251 2.76 38.20 1.80
C ASP A 251 2.18 38.91 0.58
#